data_AF-A7IND0-F1
#
_entry.id   AF-A7IND0-F1
#
_cell.length_a   1.000
_cell.length_b   1.000
_cell.length_c   1.000
_cell.angle_alpha   90.00
_cell.angle_beta   90.00
_cell.angle_gamma   90.00
#
_symmetry.space_group_name_H-M   'P 1'
#
loop_
_entity.id
_entity.type
_entity.pdbx_description
1 polymer ?
#
loop_
_entity_poly.entity_id
_entity_poly.type
_entity_poly.pdbx_seq_one_letter_code
_entity_poly.pdbx_strand_id
1 'polypeptide(L)' 'MPLYNFHCPDCDKDTELLVGASETPVCPSCGSQKLERMIGRIAPEAKLAAAAKVWRAQAAREGHASNFSSSERKR' A
#
# COMPACT_ATOMS: atom_id res chain seq x y z
N MET A 1 -13.27 -6.46 12.16
CA MET A 1 -13.31 -5.00 12.35
C MET A 1 -12.41 -4.37 11.31
N PRO A 2 -12.91 -3.51 10.42
CA PRO A 2 -12.08 -2.85 9.41
C PRO A 2 -11.18 -1.75 10.02
N LEU A 3 -10.01 -1.56 9.41
CA LEU A 3 -9.17 -0.38 9.64
C LEU A 3 -9.57 0.72 8.67
N TYR A 4 -9.67 1.95 9.16
CA TYR A 4 -9.97 3.13 8.37
C TYR A 4 -9.03 4.27 8.74
N ASN A 5 -8.66 5.06 7.74
CA ASN A 5 -7.98 6.34 7.95
C ASN A 5 -9.01 7.45 8.11
N PHE A 6 -8.78 8.33 9.08
CA PHE A 6 -9.60 9.49 9.36
C PHE A 6 -8.75 10.75 9.47
N HIS A 7 -9.32 11.87 9.02
CA HIS A 7 -8.80 13.20 9.25
C HIS A 7 -9.67 13.91 10.30
N CYS A 8 -9.04 14.60 11.26
CA CYS A 8 -9.76 15.39 12.26
C CYS A 8 -9.68 16.90 11.94
N PRO A 9 -10.77 17.55 11.50
CA PRO A 9 -10.76 18.99 11.19
C PRO A 9 -10.54 19.89 12.42
N ASP A 10 -10.77 19.40 13.64
CA ASP A 10 -10.62 20.21 14.85
C ASP A 10 -9.15 20.34 15.32
N CYS A 11 -8.30 19.33 15.05
CA CYS A 11 -6.90 19.35 15.46
C CYS A 11 -5.90 19.09 14.33
N ASP A 12 -6.39 18.98 13.09
CA ASP A 12 -5.62 18.81 11.86
C ASP A 12 -4.66 17.62 11.88
N LYS A 13 -5.12 16.51 12.47
CA LYS A 13 -4.34 15.27 12.58
C LYS A 13 -5.04 14.11 11.90
N ASP A 14 -4.24 13.29 11.25
CA ASP A 14 -4.67 12.02 10.67
C ASP A 14 -4.49 10.89 11.69
N THR A 15 -5.44 9.96 11.70
CA THR A 15 -5.42 8.78 12.57
C THR A 15 -5.95 7.56 11.83
N GLU A 16 -5.36 6.39 12.09
CA GLU A 16 -5.89 5.10 11.64
C GLU A 16 -6.58 4.43 12.82
N LEU A 17 -7.85 4.05 12.64
CA LEU A 17 -8.66 3.47 13.71
C LEU A 17 -9.31 2.17 13.23
N LEU A 18 -9.35 1.19 14.14
CA LEU A 18 -10.10 -0.05 13.98
C LEU A 18 -11.53 0.18 14.48
N VAL A 19 -12.49 0.36 13.58
CA VAL A 19 -13.84 0.83 13.95
C VAL A 19 -14.89 -0.23 13.63
N GLY A 20 -15.79 -0.49 14.57
CA GLY A 20 -16.96 -1.34 14.35
C GLY A 20 -17.96 -0.72 13.36
N ALA A 21 -18.85 -1.54 12.78
CA ALA A 21 -19.84 -1.05 11.79
C ALA A 21 -20.83 -0.01 12.37
N SER A 22 -21.11 -0.06 13.68
CA SER A 22 -22.07 0.82 14.36
C SER A 22 -21.40 1.72 15.41
N GLU A 23 -20.06 1.84 15.38
CA GLU A 23 -19.29 2.63 16.34
C GLU A 23 -19.06 4.04 15.79
N THR A 24 -19.12 5.05 16.67
CA THR A 24 -18.74 6.43 16.32
C THR A 24 -17.30 6.66 16.72
N PRO A 25 -16.38 6.87 15.78
CA PRO A 25 -14.96 7.02 16.09
C PRO A 25 -14.69 8.36 16.79
N VAL A 26 -13.71 8.37 17.69
CA VAL A 26 -13.26 9.56 18.43
C VAL A 26 -11.79 9.82 18.13
N CYS A 27 -11.43 11.08 17.92
CA CYS A 27 -10.05 11.48 17.69
C CYS A 27 -9.20 11.20 18.95
N PRO A 28 -8.13 10.38 18.87
CA PRO A 28 -7.28 10.10 20.02
C PRO A 28 -6.41 11.28 20.44
N SER A 29 -6.28 12.31 19.59
CA SER A 29 -5.46 13.49 19.88
C SER A 29 -6.19 14.60 20.61
N CYS A 30 -7.48 14.82 20.34
CA CYS A 30 -8.25 15.94 20.92
C CYS A 30 -9.61 15.54 21.49
N GLY A 31 -10.03 14.29 21.34
CA GLY A 31 -11.33 13.82 21.82
C GLY A 31 -12.54 14.24 20.96
N SER A 32 -12.31 14.89 19.81
CA SER A 32 -13.41 15.24 18.90
C SER A 32 -14.08 14.00 18.30
N GLN A 33 -15.41 14.05 18.18
CA GLN A 33 -16.21 13.06 17.46
C GLN A 33 -16.39 13.42 15.98
N LYS A 34 -15.85 14.55 15.54
CA LYS A 34 -15.85 14.99 14.15
C LYS A 34 -14.63 14.39 13.48
N LEU A 35 -14.77 13.18 12.95
CA LEU A 35 -13.77 12.53 12.13
C LEU A 35 -14.30 12.30 10.73
N GLU A 36 -13.52 12.70 9.73
CA GLU A 36 -13.84 12.51 8.33
C GLU A 36 -13.09 11.30 7.80
N ARG A 37 -13.82 10.30 7.29
CA ARG A 37 -13.20 9.09 6.74
C ARG A 37 -12.49 9.42 5.43
N MET A 38 -11.20 9.12 5.37
CA MET A 38 -10.39 9.29 4.17
C MET A 38 -10.64 8.14 3.20
N ILE A 39 -10.78 8.48 1.91
CA ILE A 39 -10.83 7.50 0.84
C ILE A 39 -9.39 7.14 0.46
N GLY A 40 -9.10 5.84 0.43
CA GLY A 40 -7.80 5.34 -0.02
C GLY A 40 -7.54 5.73 -1.48
N ARG A 41 -6.32 6.16 -1.78
CA ARG A 41 -5.92 6.44 -3.16
C ARG A 41 -5.89 5.14 -3.95
N ILE A 42 -6.49 5.15 -5.14
CA ILE A 42 -6.35 4.04 -6.09
C ILE A 42 -4.95 4.15 -6.69
N ALA A 43 -4.16 3.08 -6.57
CA ALA A 43 -2.85 3.03 -7.21
C ALA A 43 -3.02 3.07 -8.74
N PRO A 44 -2.14 3.79 -9.46
CA PRO A 44 -2.14 3.75 -10.92
C PRO A 44 -1.80 2.34 -11.41
N GLU A 45 -2.09 2.06 -12.70
CA GLU A 45 -1.76 0.78 -13.30
C GLU A 45 -0.26 0.47 -13.16
N ALA A 46 0.04 -0.70 -12.58
CA ALA A 46 1.40 -1.10 -12.32
C ALA A 46 2.08 -1.57 -13.62
N LYS A 47 3.25 -1.00 -13.95
CA LYS A 47 4.06 -1.40 -15.12
C LYS A 47 4.88 -2.68 -14.84
N LEU A 48 4.22 -3.71 -14.31
CA LEU A 48 4.87 -4.92 -13.79
C LEU A 48 5.65 -5.68 -14.87
N ALA A 49 5.12 -5.79 -16.09
CA ALA A 49 5.82 -6.48 -17.17
C ALA A 49 7.14 -5.79 -17.53
N ALA A 50 7.13 -4.45 -17.61
CA ALA A 50 8.34 -3.67 -17.89
C ALA A 50 9.34 -3.77 -16.73
N ALA A 51 8.88 -3.63 -15.49
CA ALA A 51 9.72 -3.76 -14.31
C ALA A 51 10.35 -5.14 -14.21
N ALA A 52 9.57 -6.20 -14.42
CA ALA A 52 10.04 -7.58 -14.38
C ALA A 52 11.08 -7.89 -15.48
N LYS A 53 10.97 -7.26 -16.67
CA LYS A 53 11.99 -7.36 -17.72
C LYS A 53 13.32 -6.74 -17.26
N VAL A 54 13.27 -5.56 -16.66
CA VAL A 54 14.47 -4.86 -16.15
C VAL A 54 15.12 -5.65 -15.02
N TRP A 55 14.34 -6.16 -14.06
CA TRP A 55 14.85 -6.96 -12.96
C TRP A 55 15.48 -8.27 -13.43
N ARG A 56 14.82 -9.00 -14.35
CA ARG A 56 15.40 -10.22 -14.94
C ARG A 56 16.70 -9.92 -15.68
N ALA A 57 16.77 -8.83 -16.43
CA ALA A 57 17.99 -8.43 -17.13
C ALA A 57 19.14 -8.12 -16.15
N GLN A 58 18.85 -7.40 -15.04
CA GLN A 58 19.84 -7.18 -13.99
C GLN A 58 20.31 -8.49 -13.37
N ALA A 59 19.38 -9.38 -13.02
CA ALA A 59 19.70 -10.66 -12.43
C ALA A 59 20.56 -11.55 -13.33
N ALA A 60 20.35 -11.48 -14.65
CA ALA A 60 21.22 -12.14 -15.61
C ALA A 60 22.64 -11.55 -15.63
N ARG A 61 22.78 -10.21 -15.58
CA ARG A 61 24.09 -9.53 -15.51
C ARG A 61 24.86 -9.88 -14.25
N GLU A 62 24.17 -9.95 -13.12
CA GLU A 62 24.76 -10.29 -11.81
C GLU A 62 25.02 -11.80 -11.66
N GLY A 63 24.62 -12.62 -12.63
CA GLY A 63 24.88 -14.05 -12.62
C GLY A 63 23.92 -14.86 -11.74
N HIS A 64 22.87 -14.24 -11.19
CA HIS A 64 21.82 -14.96 -10.42
C HIS A 64 21.12 -16.03 -11.25
N ALA A 65 21.10 -15.87 -12.57
CA ALA A 65 20.54 -16.84 -13.51
C ALA A 65 21.58 -17.83 -14.10
N SER A 66 22.82 -17.86 -13.60
CA SER A 66 23.92 -18.64 -14.19
C SER A 66 23.70 -20.15 -14.16
N ASN A 67 23.03 -20.68 -13.14
CA ASN A 67 22.73 -22.11 -13.00
C ASN A 67 21.53 -22.58 -13.86
N PHE A 68 20.73 -21.66 -14.39
CA PHE A 68 19.54 -22.00 -15.17
C PHE A 68 19.95 -22.40 -16.58
N SER A 69 19.28 -23.41 -17.14
CA SER A 69 19.40 -23.76 -18.55
C SER A 69 18.84 -22.66 -19.46
N SER A 70 19.18 -22.71 -20.74
CA SER A 70 18.72 -21.73 -21.74
C SER A 70 17.20 -21.75 -21.94
N SER A 71 16.52 -22.87 -21.68
CA SER A 71 15.05 -22.96 -21.70
C SER A 71 14.41 -22.31 -20.46
N GLU A 72 15.05 -22.40 -19.30
CA GLU A 72 14.55 -21.83 -18.05
C GLU A 72 14.69 -20.30 -17.99
N ARG A 73 15.74 -19.74 -18.61
CA ARG A 73 15.96 -18.28 -18.66
C ARG A 73 14.99 -17.49 -19.56
N LYS A 74 14.23 -18.18 -20.43
CA LYS A 74 13.30 -17.55 -21.39
C LYS A 74 11.91 -17.22 -20.80
N ARG A 75 11.62 -17.62 -19.56
CA ARG A 75 10.36 -17.37 -18.85
C ARG A 75 10.42 -16.13 -17.94
#